data_AF-A0A1B7MT92-F1
#
_entry.id   AF-A0A1B7MT92-F1
#
_cell.length_a   1.000
_cell.length_b   1.000
_cell.length_c   1.000
_cell.angle_alpha   90.00
_cell.angle_beta   90.00
_cell.angle_gamma   90.00
#
_symmetry.space_group_name_H-M   'P 1'
#
loop_
_entity.id
_entity.type
_entity.pdbx_description
1 polymer ?
#
loop_
_entity_poly.entity_id
_entity_poly.type
_entity_poly.pdbx_seq_one_letter_code
_entity_poly.pdbx_strand_id
1 'polypeptide(L)'
;RHNPKNERKWLYYRCSLLNVKDRTIRRYTGISERSMRYIWRTFREAGEVVRTPVCAGRPRILDSLDANFLESCIERQPDTLLT
;
A
#
# COMPACT_ATOMS: atom_id res chain seq x y z
N ARG A 1 -6.29 -0.87 9.35
CA ARG A 1 -6.59 -2.23 8.82
C ARG A 1 -5.28 -2.97 8.57
N HIS A 2 -5.00 -4.03 9.33
CA HIS A 2 -3.83 -4.89 9.12
C HIS A 2 -4.05 -5.76 7.87
N ASN A 3 -3.11 -5.75 6.91
CA ASN A 3 -3.22 -6.51 5.66
C ASN A 3 -2.14 -7.61 5.62
N PRO A 4 -2.47 -8.86 5.97
CA PRO A 4 -1.51 -9.97 6.09
C PRO A 4 -0.84 -10.36 4.75
N LYS A 5 -1.36 -9.88 3.60
CA LYS A 5 -0.72 -10.12 2.29
C LYS A 5 0.58 -9.33 2.11
N ASN A 6 0.72 -8.19 2.77
CA ASN A 6 1.94 -7.38 2.70
C ASN A 6 3.09 -8.03 3.49
N GLU A 7 2.78 -8.65 4.63
CA GLU A 7 3.79 -9.31 5.47
C GLU A 7 4.47 -10.48 4.78
N ARG A 8 3.70 -11.30 4.05
CA ARG A 8 4.26 -12.41 3.26
C ARG A 8 5.25 -11.91 2.20
N LYS A 9 4.94 -10.78 1.53
CA LYS A 9 5.84 -10.18 0.54
C LYS A 9 7.14 -9.69 1.18
N TRP A 10 7.04 -9.05 2.35
CA TRP A 10 8.20 -8.61 3.12
C TRP A 10 9.07 -9.78 3.61
N LEU A 11 8.43 -10.86 4.09
CA LEU A 11 9.10 -12.11 4.46
C LEU A 11 9.86 -12.72 3.28
N TYR A 12 9.23 -12.79 2.09
CA TYR A 12 9.90 -13.26 0.88
C TYR A 12 11.13 -12.42 0.57
N TYR A 13 10.97 -11.10 0.53
CA TYR A 13 12.05 -10.17 0.23
C TYR A 13 13.23 -10.34 1.20
N ARG A 14 12.95 -10.40 2.51
CA ARG A 14 13.98 -10.59 3.55
C ARG A 14 14.68 -11.96 3.43
N CYS A 15 13.94 -13.03 3.17
CA CYS A 15 14.53 -14.35 2.95
C CYS A 15 15.38 -14.40 1.66
N SER A 16 14.97 -13.68 0.61
CA SER A 16 15.73 -13.59 -0.64
C SER A 16 17.06 -12.87 -0.43
N LEU A 17 17.09 -11.79 0.37
CA LEU A 17 18.33 -11.09 0.73
C LEU A 17 19.30 -11.97 1.55
N LEU A 18 18.77 -12.91 2.33
CA LEU A 18 19.55 -13.89 3.09
C LEU A 18 19.98 -15.11 2.24
N ASN A 19 19.88 -15.04 0.91
CA ASN A 19 20.21 -16.12 -0.03
C ASN A 19 19.45 -17.44 0.23
N VAL A 20 18.26 -17.37 0.83
CA VAL A 20 17.40 -18.55 0.98
C VAL A 20 16.84 -18.93 -0.39
N LYS A 21 16.93 -20.22 -0.75
CA LYS A 21 16.39 -20.73 -2.02
C LYS A 21 14.88 -20.51 -2.11
N ASP A 22 14.39 -20.06 -3.26
CA ASP A 22 12.96 -19.80 -3.53
C ASP A 22 12.06 -21.00 -3.19
N ARG A 23 12.52 -22.23 -3.46
CA ARG A 23 11.80 -23.47 -3.11
C ARG A 23 11.48 -23.55 -1.61
N THR A 24 12.45 -23.18 -0.78
CA THR A 24 12.32 -23.17 0.67
C THR A 24 11.35 -22.09 1.10
N ILE A 25 11.49 -20.88 0.56
CA ILE A 25 10.60 -19.76 0.87
C ILE A 25 9.16 -20.10 0.48
N ARG A 26 8.95 -20.71 -0.69
CA ARG A 26 7.63 -21.16 -1.16
C ARG A 26 6.99 -22.15 -0.18
N ARG A 27 7.77 -23.13 0.29
CA ARG A 27 7.30 -24.15 1.24
C ARG A 27 6.83 -23.54 2.56
N TYR A 28 7.54 -22.54 3.08
CA TYR A 28 7.24 -21.94 4.38
C TYR A 28 6.24 -20.78 4.32
N THR A 29 6.25 -19.99 3.25
CA THR A 29 5.40 -18.78 3.12
C THR A 29 4.11 -19.00 2.32
N GLY A 30 4.05 -20.09 1.53
CA GLY A 30 2.92 -20.39 0.65
C GLY A 30 2.75 -19.39 -0.51
N ILE A 31 3.76 -18.56 -0.79
CA ILE A 31 3.70 -17.56 -1.86
C ILE A 31 3.85 -18.26 -3.22
N SER A 32 3.02 -17.87 -4.19
CA SER A 32 3.10 -18.40 -5.55
C SER A 32 4.34 -17.87 -6.29
N GLU A 33 4.90 -18.68 -7.19
CA GLU A 33 6.02 -18.26 -8.05
C GLU A 33 5.73 -17.00 -8.87
N ARG A 34 4.47 -16.81 -9.27
CA ARG A 34 4.05 -15.58 -9.95
C ARG A 34 4.24 -14.36 -9.04
N SER A 35 3.88 -14.49 -7.76
CA SER A 35 4.05 -13.42 -6.78
C SER A 35 5.52 -13.16 -6.46
N MET A 36 6.34 -14.20 -6.36
CA MET A 36 7.80 -14.06 -6.18
C MET A 36 8.45 -13.28 -7.33
N ARG A 37 8.14 -13.67 -8.57
CA ARG A 37 8.60 -12.94 -9.77
C ARG A 37 8.12 -11.49 -9.79
N TYR A 38 6.87 -11.25 -9.39
CA TYR A 38 6.32 -9.91 -9.31
C TYR A 38 7.05 -9.05 -8.27
N ILE A 39 7.32 -9.58 -7.08
CA ILE A 39 8.06 -8.86 -6.03
C ILE A 39 9.44 -8.42 -6.52
N TRP A 40 10.18 -9.32 -7.18
CA TRP A 40 11.49 -8.99 -7.75
C TRP A 40 11.41 -7.94 -8.86
N ARG A 41 10.39 -8.03 -9.73
CA ARG A 41 10.17 -7.04 -10.77
C ARG A 41 9.90 -5.66 -10.17
N THR A 42 8.95 -5.57 -9.25
CA THR A 42 8.62 -4.32 -8.55
C THR A 42 9.83 -3.74 -7.83
N PHE A 43 10.63 -4.57 -7.16
CA PHE A 43 11.85 -4.11 -6.50
C PHE A 43 12.88 -3.56 -7.48
N ARG A 44 13.10 -4.22 -8.63
CA ARG A 44 14.03 -3.72 -9.65
C ARG A 44 13.57 -2.41 -10.29
N GLU A 45 12.26 -2.24 -10.44
CA GLU A 45 11.68 -1.05 -11.08
C GLU A 45 11.59 0.15 -10.12
N ALA A 46 11.15 -0.07 -8.89
CA ALA A 46 10.83 1.00 -7.94
C ALA A 46 11.84 1.16 -6.79
N GLY A 47 12.81 0.25 -6.65
CA GLY A 47 13.75 0.20 -5.52
C GLY A 47 13.15 -0.28 -4.21
N GLU A 48 11.82 -0.36 -4.10
CA GLU A 48 11.11 -0.86 -2.93
C GLU A 48 9.91 -1.73 -3.30
N VAL A 49 9.53 -2.65 -2.40
CA VAL A 49 8.32 -3.46 -2.54
C VAL A 49 7.11 -2.71 -1.98
N VAL A 50 6.87 -1.50 -2.52
CA VAL A 50 5.72 -0.67 -2.15
C VAL A 50 4.57 -0.95 -3.12
N ARG A 51 3.34 -0.92 -2.60
CA ARG A 51 2.15 -0.96 -3.46
C ARG A 51 1.95 0.43 -4.07
N THR A 52 2.53 0.66 -5.24
CA THR A 52 2.24 1.85 -6.03
C THR A 52 0.81 1.76 -6.58
N PRO A 53 -0.04 2.78 -6.36
CA PRO A 53 -1.32 2.82 -7.02
C PRO A 53 -1.11 3.04 -8.52
N VAL A 54 -1.88 2.34 -9.36
CA VAL A 54 -1.77 2.40 -10.84
C VAL A 54 -2.00 3.83 -11.35
N CYS A 55 -2.81 4.60 -10.64
CA CYS A 55 -2.99 6.03 -10.85
C CYS A 55 -2.84 6.71 -9.49
N ALA A 56 -2.09 7.80 -9.42
CA ALA A 56 -2.24 8.71 -8.29
C ALA A 56 -3.72 9.08 -8.19
N GLY A 57 -4.30 8.98 -6.99
CA GLY A 57 -5.67 9.47 -6.77
C GLY A 57 -5.76 10.94 -7.17
N ARG A 58 -6.98 11.43 -7.43
CA ARG A 58 -7.18 12.86 -7.70
C ARG A 58 -6.52 13.67 -6.57
N PRO A 59 -5.61 14.60 -6.88
CA PRO A 59 -4.96 15.41 -5.85
C PRO A 59 -6.05 16.09 -5.02
N ARG A 60 -5.96 15.96 -3.70
CA ARG A 60 -6.86 16.67 -2.80
C ARG A 60 -6.39 18.12 -2.76
N ILE A 61 -7.32 19.02 -3.07
CA ILE A 61 -7.08 20.47 -2.92
C ILE A 61 -7.12 20.83 -1.42
N LEU A 62 -7.98 20.15 -0.67
CA LEU A 62 -8.16 20.33 0.77
C LEU A 62 -7.23 19.42 1.54
N ASP A 63 -6.55 19.98 2.54
CA ASP A 63 -5.78 19.20 3.51
C ASP A 63 -6.71 18.57 4.58
N SER A 64 -6.13 17.84 5.54
CA SER A 64 -6.92 17.21 6.60
C SER A 64 -7.56 18.21 7.55
N LEU A 65 -6.95 19.38 7.77
CA LEU A 65 -7.49 20.42 8.63
C LEU A 65 -8.66 21.13 7.95
N ASP A 66 -8.52 21.43 6.67
CA ASP A 66 -9.57 22.01 5.84
C ASP A 66 -10.80 21.10 5.80
N ALA A 67 -10.58 19.80 5.63
CA ALA A 67 -11.66 18.82 5.63
C ALA A 67 -12.39 18.75 6.97
N ASN A 68 -11.65 18.71 8.08
CA ASN A 68 -12.23 18.69 9.44
C ASN A 68 -12.97 19.99 9.76
N PHE A 69 -12.44 21.13 9.29
CA PHE A 69 -13.09 22.42 9.46
C PHE A 69 -14.44 22.44 8.74
N LEU A 70 -14.47 22.04 7.47
CA LEU A 70 -15.72 21.97 6.68
C LEU A 70 -16.73 20.99 7.28
N GLU A 71 -16.27 19.83 7.76
CA GLU A 71 -17.12 18.87 8.48
C GLU A 71 -17.76 19.51 9.72
N SER A 72 -16.97 20.24 10.52
CA SER A 72 -17.48 20.97 11.70
C SER A 72 -18.44 22.11 11.34
N CYS A 73 -18.27 22.76 10.18
CA CYS A 73 -19.19 23.78 9.70
C CYS A 73 -20.56 23.18 9.33
N ILE A 74 -20.56 22.04 8.63
CA ILE A 74 -21.77 21.31 8.26
C ILE A 74 -22.51 20.81 9.52
N GLU A 75 -21.77 20.27 10.49
CA GLU A 75 -22.34 19.81 11.76
C GLU A 75 -23.00 20.93 12.57
N ARG A 76 -22.42 22.13 12.55
CA ARG A 76 -22.93 23.29 13.31
C ARG A 76 -24.09 24.01 12.61
N GLN A 77 -24.09 24.02 11.28
CA GLN A 77 -25.11 24.69 10.50
C GLN A 77 -25.34 23.96 9.17
N PRO A 78 -26.25 22.98 9.12
CA PRO A 78 -26.46 22.13 7.96
C PRO A 78 -26.97 22.88 6.71
N ASP A 79 -27.53 24.09 6.88
CA ASP A 79 -28.08 24.92 5.79
C ASP A 79 -27.07 25.93 5.20
N THR A 80 -25.77 25.75 5.44
CA THR A 80 -24.74 26.62 4.85
C THR A 80 -24.62 26.35 3.35
N LEU A 81 -25.35 27.14 2.55
CA LEU A 81 -25.18 27.19 1.10
C LEU A 81 -24.05 28.17 0.75
N LEU A 82 -23.11 27.72 -0.09
CA LEU A 82 -22.15 28.60 -0.77
C LEU A 82 -22.95 29.48 -1.76
N THR A 83 -23.39 30.66 -1.31
CA THR A 83 -23.89 31.73 -2.18
C THR A 83 -22.78 32.29 -3.07
#